data_AF-A0A920TVU8-F1
#
_entry.id   AF-A0A920TVU8-F1
#
_cell.length_a   1.000
_cell.length_b   1.000
_cell.length_c   1.000
_cell.angle_alpha   90.00
_cell.angle_beta   90.00
_cell.angle_gamma   90.00
#
_symmetry.space_group_name_H-M   'P 1'
#
loop_
_entity.id
_entity.type
_entity.pdbx_description
1 polymer ?
#
loop_
_entity_poly.entity_id
_entity_poly.type
_entity_poly.pdbx_seq_one_letter_code
_entity_poly.pdbx_strand_id
1 'polypeptide(L)'
;MQTSIRYNKIIELLENDQIVFAPALVSNGPSDDVTYIADSEYDMIMIEMEHDGFSFESLKATLNTLLNRRRIFENKTLQPDVVPFVRIPPNANEKNQWIIKQTLDTGVYGIIIPHLTTVQDAIEVVSACRYPQLRTNLYTEPAGQRGWSNKYAPSILGINP
;
A
#
# COMPACT_ATOMS: atom_id res chain seq x y z
N MET A 1 21.80 -0.91 -18.21
CA MET A 1 20.43 -0.42 -17.91
C MET A 1 20.37 -0.27 -16.41
N GLN A 2 20.08 0.91 -15.89
CA GLN A 2 19.93 1.08 -14.44
C GLN A 2 18.67 0.30 -14.06
N THR A 3 18.83 -0.82 -13.36
CA THR A 3 17.71 -1.61 -12.85
C THR A 3 16.93 -0.68 -11.93
N SER A 4 15.77 -0.20 -12.39
CA SER A 4 14.95 0.71 -11.60
C SER A 4 14.41 -0.07 -10.42
N ILE A 5 14.85 0.30 -9.21
CA ILE A 5 14.36 -0.31 -7.97
C ILE A 5 12.84 -0.11 -7.89
N ARG A 6 12.08 -1.20 -7.67
CA ARG A 6 10.65 -1.09 -7.40
C ARG A 6 10.47 -0.56 -5.98
N TYR A 7 9.77 0.56 -5.80
CA TYR A 7 9.50 1.06 -4.44
C TYR A 7 8.70 0.08 -3.58
N ASN A 8 7.80 -0.71 -4.18
CA ASN A 8 7.18 -1.84 -3.49
C ASN A 8 8.05 -3.09 -3.68
N LYS A 9 8.95 -3.40 -2.73
CA LYS A 9 9.78 -4.61 -2.78
C LYS A 9 8.98 -5.91 -2.73
N ILE A 10 7.76 -5.89 -2.20
CA ILE A 10 6.90 -7.09 -2.11
C ILE A 10 6.63 -7.66 -3.50
N ILE A 11 6.43 -6.80 -4.50
CA ILE A 11 6.24 -7.23 -5.89
C ILE A 11 7.47 -7.99 -6.39
N GLU A 12 8.67 -7.46 -6.13
CA GLU A 12 9.93 -8.08 -6.55
C GLU A 12 10.17 -9.42 -5.83
N LEU A 13 9.91 -9.49 -4.51
CA LEU A 13 10.01 -10.74 -3.75
C LEU A 13 9.08 -11.81 -4.33
N LEU A 14 7.81 -11.46 -4.58
CA LEU A 14 6.81 -12.39 -5.13
C LEU A 14 7.10 -12.79 -6.59
N GLU A 15 7.59 -11.86 -7.44
CA GLU A 15 8.00 -12.16 -8.82
C GLU A 15 9.18 -13.15 -8.88
N ASN A 16 9.97 -13.24 -7.81
CA ASN A 16 11.12 -14.15 -7.67
C ASN A 16 10.82 -15.37 -6.78
N ASP A 17 9.54 -15.70 -6.55
CA ASP A 17 9.10 -16.84 -5.72
C ASP A 17 9.67 -16.82 -4.28
N GLN A 18 9.95 -15.63 -3.74
CA GLN A 18 10.46 -15.48 -2.37
C GLN A 18 9.33 -15.35 -1.35
N ILE A 19 9.63 -15.76 -0.11
CA ILE A 19 8.71 -15.65 1.03
C ILE A 19 8.69 -14.19 1.51
N VAL A 20 7.49 -13.67 1.74
CA VAL A 20 7.26 -12.35 2.34
C VAL A 20 6.86 -12.55 3.79
N PHE A 21 7.61 -11.94 4.72
CA PHE A 21 7.29 -12.02 6.14
C PHE A 21 6.51 -10.79 6.62
N ALA A 22 5.43 -11.04 7.37
CA ALA A 22 4.56 -10.00 7.92
C ALA A 22 4.14 -10.36 9.36
N PRO A 23 3.92 -9.38 10.24
CA PRO A 23 3.25 -9.63 11.51
C PRO A 23 1.78 -9.98 11.28
N ALA A 24 1.07 -10.35 12.35
CA ALA A 24 -0.39 -10.35 12.34
C ALA A 24 -0.93 -8.94 12.05
N LEU A 25 -2.24 -8.83 11.80
CA LEU A 25 -2.90 -7.53 11.58
C LEU A 25 -2.62 -6.57 12.73
N VAL A 26 -2.23 -5.34 12.39
CA VAL A 26 -1.84 -4.29 13.34
C VAL A 26 -2.89 -3.21 13.32
N SER A 27 -3.39 -2.82 14.49
CA SER A 27 -4.40 -1.77 14.63
C SER A 27 -3.96 -0.45 14.00
N ASN A 28 -4.90 0.22 13.32
CA ASN A 28 -4.66 1.53 12.73
C ASN A 28 -4.55 2.62 13.81
N GLY A 29 -3.35 3.16 13.98
CA GLY A 29 -3.02 4.24 14.90
C GLY A 29 -1.53 4.19 15.26
N PRO A 30 -0.93 5.33 15.65
CA PRO A 30 0.44 5.33 16.14
C PRO A 30 0.51 4.53 17.45
N SER A 31 1.45 3.58 17.54
CA SER A 31 1.66 2.74 18.71
C SER A 31 3.12 2.29 18.84
N ASP A 32 3.47 1.77 20.01
CA ASP A 32 4.77 1.15 20.24
C ASP A 32 4.96 -0.07 19.33
N ASP A 33 3.90 -0.84 19.05
CA ASP A 33 3.95 -1.99 18.13
C ASP A 33 4.37 -1.57 16.71
N VAL A 34 3.80 -0.47 16.19
CA VAL A 34 4.21 0.06 14.87
C VAL A 34 5.68 0.49 14.89
N THR A 35 6.14 1.05 16.00
CA THR A 35 7.56 1.45 16.17
C THR A 35 8.48 0.22 16.19
N TYR A 36 8.14 -0.81 16.96
CA TYR A 36 8.91 -2.06 16.98
C TYR A 36 8.93 -2.76 15.63
N ILE A 37 7.81 -2.72 14.90
CA ILE A 37 7.73 -3.28 13.55
C ILE A 37 8.62 -2.48 12.59
N ALA A 38 8.65 -1.15 12.68
CA ALA A 38 9.53 -0.31 11.86
C ALA A 38 11.04 -0.61 12.05
N ASP A 39 11.42 -1.12 13.21
CA ASP A 39 12.78 -1.57 13.54
C ASP A 39 13.03 -3.07 13.26
N SER A 40 12.00 -3.81 12.84
CA SER A 40 12.08 -5.25 12.61
C SER A 40 12.60 -5.61 11.21
N GLU A 41 12.83 -6.91 10.99
CA GLU A 41 13.17 -7.48 9.69
C GLU A 41 11.94 -8.01 8.91
N TYR A 42 10.73 -7.58 9.27
CA TYR A 42 9.54 -7.87 8.46
C TYR A 42 9.63 -7.17 7.10
N ASP A 43 9.05 -7.80 6.07
CA ASP A 43 8.99 -7.22 4.73
C ASP A 43 7.82 -6.26 4.56
N MET A 44 6.71 -6.55 5.23
CA MET A 44 5.48 -5.76 5.17
C MET A 44 4.82 -5.62 6.53
N ILE A 45 3.95 -4.63 6.65
CA ILE A 45 2.99 -4.49 7.74
C ILE A 45 1.57 -4.50 7.16
N MET A 46 0.65 -5.19 7.82
CA MET A 46 -0.76 -5.23 7.45
C MET A 46 -1.57 -4.43 8.47
N ILE A 47 -1.96 -3.22 8.08
CA ILE A 47 -2.70 -2.29 8.93
C ILE A 47 -4.20 -2.59 8.84
N GLU A 48 -4.84 -2.75 9.99
CA GLU A 48 -6.23 -3.14 10.15
C GLU A 48 -7.18 -1.94 10.12
N MET A 49 -8.10 -1.92 9.16
CA MET A 49 -9.17 -0.90 9.11
C MET A 49 -10.57 -1.49 8.86
N GLU A 50 -10.72 -2.82 8.81
CA GLU A 50 -12.01 -3.50 8.66
C GLU A 50 -12.79 -3.56 9.97
N HIS A 51 -12.13 -3.92 11.07
CA HIS A 51 -12.78 -4.09 12.38
C HIS A 51 -12.37 -3.05 13.42
N ASP A 52 -11.17 -2.48 13.32
CA ASP A 52 -10.66 -1.51 14.31
C ASP A 52 -11.18 -0.08 14.10
N GLY A 53 -11.88 0.14 12.99
CA GLY A 53 -12.46 1.43 12.64
C GLY A 53 -11.69 2.16 11.53
N PHE A 54 -12.46 2.84 10.68
CA PHE A 54 -11.96 3.52 9.51
C PHE A 54 -11.52 4.95 9.81
N SER A 55 -10.22 5.23 9.71
CA SER A 55 -9.68 6.59 9.88
C SER A 55 -8.45 6.83 9.01
N PHE A 56 -8.56 7.76 8.05
CA PHE A 56 -7.41 8.19 7.25
C PHE A 56 -6.44 9.08 8.02
N GLU A 57 -6.90 9.77 9.06
CA GLU A 57 -6.02 10.54 9.94
C GLU A 57 -5.11 9.61 10.73
N SER A 58 -5.69 8.58 11.34
CA SER A 58 -4.93 7.54 12.04
C SER A 58 -4.01 6.79 11.08
N LEU A 59 -4.44 6.52 9.84
CA LEU A 59 -3.59 5.86 8.84
C LEU A 59 -2.38 6.71 8.50
N LYS A 60 -2.55 8.01 8.24
CA LYS A 60 -1.44 8.92 8.00
C LYS A 60 -0.49 8.99 9.20
N ALA A 61 -1.01 9.04 10.43
CA ALA A 61 -0.19 9.04 11.63
C ALA A 61 0.62 7.74 11.75
N THR A 62 -0.01 6.58 11.51
CA THR A 62 0.62 5.25 11.49
C THR A 62 1.75 5.19 10.47
N LEU A 63 1.51 5.66 9.24
CA LEU A 63 2.54 5.69 8.20
C LEU A 63 3.73 6.59 8.58
N ASN A 64 3.49 7.71 9.27
CA ASN A 64 4.57 8.55 9.77
C ASN A 64 5.36 7.88 10.90
N THR A 65 4.69 7.14 11.79
CA THR A 65 5.36 6.34 12.83
C THR A 65 6.20 5.21 12.24
N LEU A 66 5.75 4.61 11.14
CA LEU A 66 6.48 3.55 10.43
C LEU A 66 7.79 4.05 9.76
N LEU A 67 7.98 5.36 9.60
CA LEU A 67 9.18 5.92 8.96
C LEU A 67 10.42 5.80 9.86
N ASN A 68 11.27 4.82 9.56
CA ASN A 68 12.57 4.67 10.20
C ASN A 68 13.64 5.52 9.51
N ARG A 69 13.84 6.75 10.01
CA ARG A 69 14.79 7.72 9.42
C ARG A 69 16.23 7.21 9.39
N ARG A 70 16.63 6.40 10.37
CA ARG A 70 17.97 5.82 10.43
C ARG A 70 18.17 4.85 9.27
N ARG A 71 17.26 3.88 9.09
CA ARG A 71 17.38 2.90 8.01
C ARG A 71 17.27 3.53 6.63
N ILE A 72 16.38 4.51 6.45
CA ILE A 72 16.29 5.29 5.20
C ILE A 72 17.64 5.94 4.85
N PHE A 73 18.30 6.54 5.84
CA PHE A 73 19.62 7.16 5.66
C PHE A 73 20.72 6.12 5.36
N GLU A 74 20.73 4.99 6.06
CA GLU A 74 21.71 3.92 5.90
C GLU A 74 21.56 3.20 4.54
N ASN A 75 20.34 2.87 4.14
CA ASN A 75 20.02 2.14 2.90
C ASN A 75 20.16 3.00 1.63
N LYS A 76 20.11 4.33 1.76
CA LYS A 76 20.25 5.30 0.65
C LYS A 76 19.23 5.06 -0.48
N THR A 77 18.05 4.61 -0.14
CA THR A 77 16.92 4.39 -1.04
C THR A 77 15.62 4.82 -0.37
N LEU A 78 14.60 5.15 -1.17
CA LEU A 78 13.24 5.44 -0.69
C LEU A 78 12.34 4.19 -0.70
N GLN A 79 12.87 3.03 -1.06
CA GLN A 79 12.18 1.75 -0.85
C GLN A 79 12.07 1.51 0.67
N PRO A 80 10.87 1.37 1.24
CA PRO A 80 10.71 1.12 2.67
C PRO A 80 11.18 -0.28 3.03
N ASP A 81 11.84 -0.40 4.18
CA ASP A 81 12.21 -1.70 4.74
C ASP A 81 10.98 -2.55 5.12
N VAL A 82 9.96 -1.89 5.68
CA VAL A 82 8.67 -2.52 5.99
C VAL A 82 7.59 -1.86 5.14
N VAL A 83 7.04 -2.59 4.18
CA VAL A 83 6.10 -2.06 3.20
C VAL A 83 4.68 -1.99 3.76
N PRO A 84 4.04 -0.80 3.83
CA PRO A 84 2.69 -0.68 4.36
C PRO A 84 1.61 -1.18 3.39
N PHE A 85 0.84 -2.16 3.85
CA PHE A 85 -0.43 -2.59 3.26
C PHE A 85 -1.56 -2.32 4.24
N VAL A 86 -2.77 -2.08 3.72
CA VAL A 86 -3.97 -1.81 4.55
C VAL A 86 -5.07 -2.78 4.19
N ARG A 87 -5.63 -3.48 5.18
CA ARG A 87 -6.93 -4.16 5.04
C ARG A 87 -8.04 -3.13 5.16
N ILE A 88 -8.72 -2.86 4.05
CA ILE A 88 -9.76 -1.82 3.99
C ILE A 88 -11.10 -2.37 4.49
N PRO A 89 -12.00 -1.50 5.00
CA PRO A 89 -13.29 -1.95 5.49
C PRO A 89 -14.27 -2.52 4.46
N PRO A 90 -14.36 -1.97 3.23
CA PRO A 90 -15.32 -2.48 2.27
C PRO A 90 -15.05 -3.90 1.80
N ASN A 91 -16.11 -4.69 1.73
CA ASN A 91 -16.09 -5.94 0.99
C ASN A 91 -15.97 -5.66 -0.51
N ALA A 92 -15.38 -6.61 -1.24
CA ALA A 92 -15.18 -6.47 -2.68
C ALA A 92 -16.49 -6.18 -3.45
N ASN A 93 -17.60 -6.80 -3.03
CA ASN A 93 -18.91 -6.68 -3.68
C ASN A 93 -19.63 -5.35 -3.44
N GLU A 94 -19.17 -4.50 -2.50
CA GLU A 94 -19.80 -3.21 -2.21
C GLU A 94 -19.32 -2.09 -3.15
N LYS A 95 -18.31 -2.35 -3.98
CA LYS A 95 -17.83 -1.44 -5.05
C LYS A 95 -17.42 -0.04 -4.56
N ASN A 96 -16.87 0.06 -3.34
CA ASN A 96 -16.48 1.31 -2.69
C ASN A 96 -15.14 1.90 -3.20
N GLN A 97 -15.09 2.30 -4.48
CA GLN A 97 -13.86 2.80 -5.12
C GLN A 97 -13.26 4.04 -4.42
N TRP A 98 -14.08 4.87 -3.78
CA TRP A 98 -13.60 6.07 -3.10
C TRP A 98 -12.70 5.74 -1.90
N ILE A 99 -12.96 4.62 -1.21
CA ILE A 99 -12.13 4.14 -0.09
C ILE A 99 -10.81 3.63 -0.63
N ILE A 100 -10.83 2.78 -1.66
CA ILE A 100 -9.61 2.29 -2.34
C ILE A 100 -8.73 3.47 -2.78
N LYS A 101 -9.33 4.45 -3.46
CA LYS A 101 -8.63 5.65 -3.91
C LYS A 101 -7.99 6.41 -2.75
N GLN A 102 -8.76 6.75 -1.72
CA GLN A 102 -8.25 7.56 -0.61
C GLN A 102 -7.23 6.81 0.26
N THR A 103 -7.40 5.49 0.45
CA THR A 103 -6.39 4.64 1.10
C THR A 103 -5.08 4.70 0.34
N LEU A 104 -5.09 4.48 -0.97
CA LEU A 104 -3.88 4.56 -1.78
C LEU A 104 -3.32 6.00 -1.86
N ASP A 105 -4.16 7.04 -1.77
CA ASP A 105 -3.72 8.44 -1.73
C ASP A 105 -2.96 8.75 -0.42
N THR A 106 -3.13 7.97 0.64
CA THR A 106 -2.34 8.13 1.88
C THR A 106 -0.89 7.67 1.73
N GLY A 107 -0.52 6.97 0.66
CA GLY A 107 0.85 6.51 0.43
C GLY A 107 1.13 5.07 0.84
N VAL A 108 0.10 4.24 1.01
CA VAL A 108 0.28 2.79 1.14
C VAL A 108 0.67 2.17 -0.19
N TYR A 109 1.39 1.06 -0.16
CA TYR A 109 1.85 0.36 -1.36
C TYR A 109 0.92 -0.75 -1.83
N GLY A 110 -0.02 -1.17 -0.97
CA GLY A 110 -0.99 -2.19 -1.28
C GLY A 110 -2.22 -2.14 -0.38
N ILE A 111 -3.27 -2.84 -0.80
CA ILE A 111 -4.50 -3.02 -0.04
C ILE A 111 -4.81 -4.50 0.06
N ILE A 112 -5.45 -4.89 1.16
CA ILE A 112 -6.02 -6.21 1.38
C ILE A 112 -7.53 -6.04 1.34
N ILE A 113 -8.20 -6.84 0.51
CA ILE A 113 -9.64 -6.74 0.26
C ILE A 113 -10.37 -7.88 0.98
N PRO A 114 -11.29 -7.56 1.90
CA PRO A 114 -12.18 -8.54 2.49
C PRO A 114 -13.16 -9.13 1.46
N HIS A 115 -13.51 -10.41 1.66
CA HIS A 115 -14.60 -11.08 0.94
C HIS A 115 -14.56 -11.01 -0.60
N LEU A 116 -13.36 -11.05 -1.19
CA LEU A 116 -13.18 -11.17 -2.64
C LEU A 116 -13.44 -12.62 -3.08
N THR A 117 -14.58 -12.87 -3.73
CA THR A 117 -15.04 -14.24 -4.05
C THR A 117 -15.29 -14.48 -5.54
N THR A 118 -15.31 -13.43 -6.36
CA THR A 118 -15.54 -13.57 -7.81
C THR A 118 -14.42 -12.92 -8.63
N VAL A 119 -14.22 -13.44 -9.84
CA VAL A 119 -13.28 -12.84 -10.83
C VAL A 119 -13.69 -11.42 -11.18
N GLN A 120 -15.00 -11.17 -11.28
CA GLN A 120 -15.53 -9.84 -11.59
C GLN A 120 -15.18 -8.83 -10.50
N ASP A 121 -15.32 -9.20 -9.22
CA ASP A 121 -14.92 -8.34 -8.10
C ASP A 121 -13.42 -8.05 -8.14
N ALA A 122 -12.59 -9.06 -8.47
CA ALA A 122 -11.15 -8.88 -8.60
C ALA A 122 -10.80 -7.86 -9.71
N ILE A 123 -11.46 -7.97 -10.87
CA ILE A 123 -11.28 -7.03 -12.00
C ILE A 123 -11.67 -5.61 -11.57
N GLU A 124 -12.79 -5.44 -10.87
CA GLU A 124 -13.29 -4.14 -10.42
C GLU A 124 -12.38 -3.50 -9.37
N VAL A 125 -11.88 -4.29 -8.41
CA VAL A 125 -10.89 -3.84 -7.42
C VAL A 125 -9.61 -3.37 -8.11
N VAL A 126 -9.04 -4.19 -9.01
CA VAL A 126 -7.80 -3.84 -9.71
C VAL A 126 -8.00 -2.58 -10.56
N SER A 127 -9.15 -2.47 -11.24
CA SER A 127 -9.54 -1.25 -11.97
C SER A 127 -9.56 -0.02 -11.04
N ALA A 128 -10.14 -0.13 -9.84
CA ALA A 128 -10.21 0.95 -8.86
C ALA A 128 -8.83 1.34 -8.27
N CYS A 129 -7.86 0.44 -8.25
CA CYS A 129 -6.49 0.73 -7.79
C CYS A 129 -5.65 1.51 -8.80
N ARG A 130 -5.94 1.36 -10.10
CA ARG A 130 -5.10 1.85 -11.21
C ARG A 130 -5.58 3.21 -11.70
N TYR A 131 -4.63 4.13 -11.94
CA TYR A 131 -4.91 5.32 -12.74
C TYR A 131 -5.25 4.93 -14.20
N PRO A 132 -6.01 5.78 -14.92
CA PRO A 132 -6.17 5.62 -16.36
C PRO A 132 -4.82 5.51 -17.07
N GLN A 133 -4.61 4.41 -17.77
CA GLN A 133 -3.34 4.10 -18.41
C GLN A 133 -3.18 4.86 -19.74
N LEU A 134 -1.93 5.14 -20.10
CA LEU A 134 -1.58 5.59 -21.44
C LEU A 134 -1.88 4.48 -22.47
N ARG A 135 -2.20 4.88 -23.71
CA ARG A 135 -2.44 3.94 -24.82
C ARG A 135 -1.23 3.04 -25.13
N THR A 136 -0.03 3.46 -24.74
CA THR A 136 1.22 2.73 -24.93
C THR A 136 1.61 1.83 -23.74
N ASN A 137 0.78 1.75 -22.70
CA ASN A 137 1.07 0.91 -21.54
C ASN A 137 1.05 -0.58 -21.94
N LEU A 138 2.02 -1.36 -21.46
CA LEU A 138 2.10 -2.81 -21.69
C LEU A 138 0.89 -3.56 -21.12
N TYR A 139 0.37 -3.09 -19.99
CA TYR A 139 -0.78 -3.70 -19.30
C TYR A 139 -1.99 -2.77 -19.41
N THR A 140 -2.77 -2.89 -20.48
CA THR A 140 -3.94 -2.04 -20.71
C THR A 140 -5.17 -2.49 -19.91
N GLU A 141 -5.32 -3.81 -19.68
CA GLU A 141 -6.45 -4.38 -18.97
C GLU A 141 -6.09 -4.80 -17.52
N PRO A 142 -7.02 -4.67 -16.55
CA PRO A 142 -8.26 -3.89 -16.67
C PRO A 142 -7.96 -2.38 -16.73
N ALA A 143 -8.78 -1.64 -17.46
CA ALA A 143 -8.70 -0.18 -17.53
C ALA A 143 -8.83 0.45 -16.13
N GLY A 144 -7.95 1.39 -15.79
CA GLY A 144 -7.89 2.06 -14.50
C GLY A 144 -8.97 3.13 -14.35
N GLN A 145 -9.62 3.15 -13.18
CA GLN A 145 -10.69 4.07 -12.83
C GLN A 145 -10.33 5.02 -11.68
N ARG A 146 -9.15 4.85 -11.06
CA ARG A 146 -8.72 5.68 -9.94
C ARG A 146 -8.62 7.14 -10.36
N GLY A 147 -9.34 8.01 -9.65
CA GLY A 147 -9.22 9.46 -9.84
C GLY A 147 -7.79 9.95 -9.56
N TRP A 148 -7.32 10.89 -10.39
CA TRP A 148 -5.94 11.38 -10.33
C TRP A 148 -5.75 12.49 -9.28
N SER A 149 -4.73 12.34 -8.44
CA SER A 149 -4.19 13.37 -7.55
C SER A 149 -2.77 12.98 -7.19
N ASN A 150 -1.82 13.91 -7.33
CA ASN A 150 -0.42 13.70 -7.01
C ASN A 150 0.01 14.39 -5.70
N LYS A 151 -0.93 14.86 -4.87
CA LYS A 151 -0.59 15.72 -3.74
C LYS A 151 -0.20 14.99 -2.46
N TYR A 152 -0.84 13.85 -2.16
CA TYR A 152 -0.85 13.29 -0.81
C TYR A 152 0.20 12.22 -0.59
N ALA A 153 0.23 11.17 -1.41
CA ALA A 153 1.16 10.06 -1.27
C ALA A 153 2.64 10.48 -1.43
N PRO A 154 3.03 11.35 -2.39
CA PRO A 154 4.43 11.63 -2.65
C PRO A 154 5.24 12.11 -1.44
N SER A 155 4.62 12.88 -0.53
CA SER A 155 5.31 13.38 0.67
C SER A 155 5.69 12.27 1.65
N ILE A 156 4.85 11.24 1.81
CA ILE A 156 5.13 10.07 2.65
C ILE A 156 6.13 9.13 1.96
N LEU A 157 6.03 9.01 0.63
CA LEU A 157 6.91 8.16 -0.17
C LEU A 157 8.30 8.81 -0.42
N GLY A 158 8.48 10.08 -0.06
CA GLY A 158 9.73 10.83 -0.28
C GLY A 158 10.01 11.17 -1.75
N ILE A 159 9.00 11.16 -2.62
CA ILE A 159 9.12 11.45 -4.05
C ILE A 159 8.48 12.79 -4.42
N ASN A 160 8.84 13.33 -5.59
CA ASN A 160 8.19 14.53 -6.12
C ASN A 160 6.74 14.24 -6.56
N PRO A 161 5.82 15.20 -6.40
CA PRO A 161 4.46 15.11 -6.94
C PRO A 161 4.44 15.16 -8.47
#